data_AF-A0A2E8XLT9-F1
#
_entry.id   AF-A0A2E8XLT9-F1
#
_cell.length_a   1.000
_cell.length_b   1.000
_cell.length_c   1.000
_cell.angle_alpha   90.00
_cell.angle_beta   90.00
_cell.angle_gamma   90.00
#
_symmetry.space_group_name_H-M   'P 1'
#
loop_
_entity.id
_entity.type
_entity.pdbx_description
1 polymer ?
#
loop_
_entity_poly.entity_id
_entity_poly.type
_entity_poly.pdbx_seq_one_letter_code
_entity_poly.pdbx_strand_id
1 'polypeptide(L)' 'GLANGGTAIEDPPGVREGSGMKMYLAYLRDPGGNKVCVLHRM' A
#
# COMPACT_ATOMS: atom_id res chain seq x y z
N GLY A 1 -7.51 4.48 -4.33
CA GLY A 1 -7.03 5.55 -3.44
C GLY A 1 -6.58 6.78 -4.22
N LEU A 2 -5.68 6.62 -5.20
CA LEU A 2 -5.15 7.75 -5.98
C LEU A 2 -6.25 8.61 -6.67
N ALA A 3 -7.20 7.96 -7.35
CA ALA A 3 -8.33 8.64 -7.99
C ALA A 3 -9.29 9.35 -7.01
N ASN A 4 -9.16 9.13 -5.70
CA ASN A 4 -10.01 9.70 -4.64
C ASN A 4 -9.20 10.61 -3.69
N GLY A 5 -8.17 11.28 -4.21
CA GLY A 5 -7.37 12.26 -3.45
C GLY A 5 -6.25 11.66 -2.58
N GLY A 6 -5.99 10.37 -2.68
CA GLY A 6 -4.78 9.78 -2.10
C GLY A 6 -3.54 10.12 -2.93
N THR A 7 -2.37 10.15 -2.29
CA THR A 7 -1.07 10.40 -2.93
C THR A 7 -0.20 9.16 -2.83
N ALA A 8 0.45 8.76 -3.93
CA ALA A 8 1.48 7.72 -3.89
C ALA A 8 2.71 8.20 -3.10
N ILE A 9 3.19 7.39 -2.16
CA ILE A 9 4.25 7.80 -1.22
C ILE A 9 5.40 6.78 -1.08
N GLU A 10 5.27 5.62 -1.70
CA GLU A 10 6.30 4.57 -1.73
C GLU A 10 6.33 3.91 -3.12
N ASP A 11 7.03 2.78 -3.22
CA ASP A 11 7.04 1.95 -4.40
C ASP A 11 5.63 1.52 -4.84
N PRO A 12 5.45 1.25 -6.14
CA PRO A 12 4.18 0.79 -6.67
C PRO A 12 3.62 -0.45 -5.94
N PRO A 13 2.29 -0.60 -5.90
CA PRO A 13 1.63 -1.78 -5.37
C PRO A 13 2.17 -3.07 -5.98
N GLY A 14 2.44 -4.07 -5.15
CA GLY A 14 2.99 -5.33 -5.63
C GLY A 14 3.20 -6.37 -4.55
N VAL A 15 3.62 -7.56 -5.00
CA VAL A 15 3.97 -8.66 -4.11
C VAL A 15 5.25 -8.32 -3.34
N ARG A 16 5.25 -8.63 -2.06
CA ARG A 16 6.39 -8.62 -1.15
C ARG A 16 6.44 -9.97 -0.47
N GLU A 17 7.64 -10.51 -0.32
CA GLU A 17 7.86 -11.83 0.28
C GLU A 17 8.75 -11.69 1.52
N GLY A 18 8.33 -12.33 2.61
CA GLY A 18 9.05 -12.29 3.88
C GLY A 18 8.45 -13.27 4.87
N SER A 19 9.28 -13.83 5.76
CA SER A 19 8.86 -14.77 6.81
C SER A 19 8.03 -15.96 6.29
N GLY A 20 8.34 -16.44 5.07
CA GLY A 20 7.63 -17.56 4.44
C GLY A 20 6.22 -17.23 3.92
N MET A 21 5.84 -15.95 3.89
CA MET A 21 4.54 -15.49 3.40
C MET A 21 4.70 -14.55 2.20
N LYS A 22 3.75 -14.63 1.26
CA LYS A 22 3.61 -13.68 0.15
C LYS A 22 2.44 -12.75 0.46
N MET A 23 2.68 -11.45 0.34
CA MET A 23 1.68 -10.42 0.61
C MET A 23 1.67 -9.41 -0.53
N TYR A 24 0.49 -9.00 -0.98
CA TYR A 24 0.35 -7.86 -1.86
C TYR A 24 0.17 -6.60 -1.01
N LEU A 25 1.10 -5.65 -1.17
CA LEU A 25 1.12 -4.40 -0.39
C LEU A 25 0.92 -3.19 -1.30
N ALA A 26 0.24 -2.18 -0.78
CA ALA A 26 0.06 -0.88 -1.40
C ALA A 26 0.05 0.23 -0.34
N TYR A 27 0.69 1.37 -0.65
CA TYR A 27 0.81 2.51 0.26
C TYR A 27 0.31 3.79 -0.37
N LEU A 28 -0.41 4.59 0.41
CA LEU A 28 -0.88 5.92 0.03
C LEU A 28 -0.82 6.86 1.23
N ARG A 29 -0.71 8.17 0.97
CA ARG A 29 -1.08 9.20 1.94
C ARG A 29 -2.50 9.65 1.65
N ASP A 30 -3.37 9.63 2.64
CA ASP A 30 -4.74 10.12 2.49
C ASP A 30 -4.80 11.66 2.53
N PRO A 31 -5.95 12.29 2.22
CA PRO A 31 -6.11 13.74 2.30
C PRO A 31 -5.93 14.33 3.71
N GLY A 32 -6.09 13.51 4.76
CA GLY A 32 -5.81 13.89 6.15
C GLY A 32 -4.33 13.84 6.51
N GLY A 33 -3.46 13.43 5.58
CA GLY A 33 -2.04 13.27 5.82
C GLY A 33 -1.67 11.97 6.53
N ASN A 34 -2.57 10.99 6.66
CA ASN A 34 -2.24 9.70 7.25
C ASN A 34 -1.55 8.80 6.24
N LYS A 35 -0.56 8.03 6.72
CA LYS A 35 0.03 6.94 5.95
C LYS A 35 -0.90 5.72 6.03
N VAL A 36 -1.46 5.31 4.90
CA VAL A 36 -2.35 4.16 4.78
C VAL A 36 -1.61 3.02 4.10
N CYS A 37 -1.73 1.82 4.67
CA CYS A 37 -1.24 0.57 4.12
C CYS A 37 -2.42 -0.36 3.84
N VAL A 38 -2.46 -0.95 2.65
CA VAL A 38 -3.38 -2.04 2.30
C VAL A 38 -2.57 -3.31 2.14
N LEU A 39 -3.05 -4.38 2.77
CA LEU A 39 -2.40 -5.69 2.79
C LEU A 39 -3.39 -6.77 2.39
N HIS A 40 -3.01 -7.58 1.40
CA HIS A 40 -3.69 -8.83 1.05
C HIS A 40 -2.72 -10.00 1.21
N ARG A 41 -3.07 -10.96 2.07
CA ARG A 41 -2.30 -12.20 2.24
C ARG A 41 -2.68 -13.15 1.11
N MET A 42 -1.67 -13.67 0.42
CA MET A 42 -1.83 -14.64 -0.67
C MET A 42 -1.87 -16.07 -0.13
#